data_AF-A0A8T5U6J3-F1
#
_entry.id   AF-A0A8T5U6J3-F1
#
_cell.length_a   1.000
_cell.length_b   1.000
_cell.length_c   1.000
_cell.angle_alpha   90.00
_cell.angle_beta   90.00
_cell.angle_gamma   90.00
#
_symmetry.space_group_name_H-M   'P 1'
#
loop_
_entity.id
_entity.type
_entity.pdbx_description
1 polymer ?
#
loop_
_entity_poly.entity_id
_entity_poly.type
_entity_poly.pdbx_seq_one_letter_code
_entity_poly.pdbx_strand_id
1 'polypeptide(L)'
;MEKSGLKGFIEDAAIVPVPNTDMVQVKSIDIFTPIIDEPEIMGEIAACNVTNDIFAMNVPEVSGMLVFLGINKNTPMKIAEGILRGINRFMEQKINSKVVGGHTIYSEWPLIGGEASGFVNKNNLI
;
A
#
# COMPACT_ATOMS: atom_id res chain seq x y z
N MET A 1 18.31 -14.75 -20.11
CA MET A 1 18.37 -13.77 -19.00
C MET A 1 17.32 -14.20 -18.00
N GLU A 2 17.72 -14.71 -16.83
CA GLU A 2 16.78 -14.86 -15.71
C GLU A 2 16.30 -13.45 -15.37
N LYS A 3 14.98 -13.20 -15.42
CA LYS A 3 14.41 -11.90 -15.07
C LYS A 3 14.59 -11.65 -13.57
N SER A 4 14.91 -10.42 -13.21
CA SER A 4 14.82 -9.88 -11.84
C SER A 4 13.44 -10.19 -11.23
N GLY A 5 13.33 -10.27 -9.90
CA GLY A 5 12.06 -10.55 -9.21
C GLY A 5 11.70 -12.01 -8.90
N LEU A 6 12.28 -13.04 -9.55
CA LEU A 6 11.91 -14.45 -9.29
C LEU A 6 12.77 -15.17 -8.23
N LYS A 7 13.89 -14.57 -7.79
CA LYS A 7 14.66 -15.05 -6.63
C LYS A 7 14.29 -14.21 -5.41
N GLY A 8 13.37 -14.74 -4.60
CA GLY A 8 12.77 -14.06 -3.47
C GLY A 8 13.71 -13.69 -2.33
N PHE A 9 13.13 -12.87 -1.44
CA PHE A 9 13.55 -12.37 -0.12
C PHE A 9 14.15 -10.96 -0.04
N ILE A 10 14.58 -10.32 -1.14
CA ILE A 10 15.18 -8.98 -1.11
C ILE A 10 14.70 -8.10 -2.28
N GLU A 11 13.40 -8.09 -2.55
CA GLU A 11 12.77 -7.22 -3.55
C GLU A 11 11.74 -6.31 -2.87
N ASP A 12 11.38 -5.21 -3.54
CA ASP A 12 10.41 -4.22 -3.05
C ASP A 12 9.01 -4.83 -2.79
N ALA A 13 8.65 -5.87 -3.53
CA ALA A 13 7.36 -6.54 -3.36
C ALA A 13 7.45 -8.07 -3.51
N ALA A 14 6.52 -8.77 -2.86
CA ALA A 14 6.34 -10.19 -3.05
C ALA A 14 5.65 -10.46 -4.40
N ILE A 15 6.19 -11.41 -5.16
CA ILE A 15 5.62 -11.91 -6.42
C ILE A 15 5.03 -13.30 -6.18
N VAL A 16 3.72 -13.43 -6.38
CA VAL A 16 2.96 -14.66 -6.14
C VAL A 16 2.31 -15.12 -7.46
N PRO A 17 2.69 -16.28 -8.02
CA PRO A 17 2.08 -16.80 -9.25
C PRO A 17 0.58 -17.05 -9.10
N VAL A 18 -0.21 -16.63 -10.10
CA VAL A 18 -1.63 -16.97 -10.19
C VAL A 18 -1.77 -18.33 -10.90
N PRO A 19 -2.33 -19.37 -10.24
CA PRO A 19 -2.38 -20.72 -10.81
C PRO A 19 -3.04 -20.78 -12.18
N ASN A 20 -2.48 -21.59 -13.09
CA ASN A 20 -2.99 -21.83 -14.44
C ASN A 20 -3.06 -20.57 -15.35
N THR A 21 -2.25 -19.55 -15.07
CA THR A 21 -2.14 -18.35 -15.91
C THR A 21 -0.68 -17.90 -16.05
N ASP A 22 -0.42 -16.95 -16.95
CA ASP A 22 0.86 -16.24 -17.01
C ASP A 22 0.88 -14.98 -16.12
N MET A 23 -0.14 -14.78 -15.28
CA MET A 23 -0.22 -13.64 -14.37
C MET A 23 0.46 -13.93 -13.04
N VAL A 24 0.99 -12.88 -12.43
CA VAL A 24 1.45 -12.87 -11.04
C VAL A 24 0.71 -11.78 -10.28
N GLN A 25 0.46 -12.02 -9.00
CA GLN A 25 0.11 -10.98 -8.05
C GLN A 25 1.40 -10.39 -7.50
N VAL A 26 1.48 -9.07 -7.47
CA VAL A 26 2.54 -8.32 -6.80
C VAL A 26 1.92 -7.65 -5.59
N LYS A 27 2.55 -7.76 -4.43
CA LYS A 27 2.06 -7.15 -3.20
C LYS A 27 3.19 -6.70 -2.28
N SER A 28 3.04 -5.53 -1.68
CA SER A 28 3.95 -4.98 -0.68
C SER A 28 3.17 -4.45 0.50
N ILE A 29 3.79 -4.46 1.67
CA ILE A 29 3.25 -3.91 2.91
C ILE A 29 4.24 -2.91 3.49
N ASP A 30 3.75 -1.71 3.78
CA ASP A 30 4.56 -0.66 4.36
C ASP A 30 3.79 0.07 5.46
N ILE A 31 4.44 0.26 6.61
CA ILE A 31 3.86 0.87 7.80
C ILE A 31 4.92 1.73 8.48
N PHE A 32 4.56 2.98 8.78
CA PHE A 32 5.48 3.93 9.37
C PHE A 32 4.80 4.89 10.34
N THR A 33 5.62 5.61 11.11
CA THR A 33 5.16 6.66 12.01
C THR A 33 4.91 7.96 11.24
N PRO A 34 4.06 8.88 11.74
CA PRO A 34 3.83 10.17 11.11
C PRO A 34 5.12 10.95 10.90
N ILE A 35 5.25 11.57 9.73
CA ILE A 35 6.35 12.48 9.39
C ILE A 35 5.87 13.95 9.28
N ILE A 36 4.57 14.17 9.36
CA ILE A 36 3.92 15.48 9.32
C ILE A 36 2.68 15.49 10.23
N ASP A 37 2.33 16.67 10.73
CA ASP A 37 1.21 16.86 11.66
C ASP A 37 -0.16 16.93 10.97
N GLU A 38 -0.21 17.31 9.69
CA GLU A 38 -1.48 17.49 8.97
C GLU A 38 -2.07 16.13 8.55
N PRO A 39 -3.21 15.69 9.14
CA PRO A 39 -3.68 14.32 8.98
C PRO A 39 -4.02 13.92 7.55
N GLU A 40 -4.66 14.80 6.77
CA GLU A 40 -5.00 14.48 5.38
C GLU A 40 -3.75 14.32 4.51
N ILE A 41 -2.77 15.23 4.67
CA ILE A 41 -1.51 15.14 3.92
C ILE A 41 -0.72 13.90 4.35
N MET A 42 -0.71 13.58 5.65
CA MET A 42 -0.10 12.36 6.15
C MET A 42 -0.72 11.11 5.52
N GLY A 43 -2.05 11.09 5.34
CA GLY A 43 -2.76 10.01 4.65
C GLY A 43 -2.36 9.87 3.18
N GLU A 44 -2.22 10.99 2.46
CA GLU A 44 -1.75 10.95 1.07
C GLU A 44 -0.32 10.43 0.95
N ILE A 45 0.57 10.87 1.83
CA ILE A 45 1.96 10.36 1.90
C ILE A 45 1.96 8.86 2.18
N ALA A 46 1.13 8.39 3.11
CA ALA A 46 0.98 6.96 3.41
C ALA A 46 0.53 6.14 2.20
N ALA A 47 -0.51 6.58 1.49
CA ALA A 47 -0.98 5.88 0.30
C ALA A 47 0.07 5.88 -0.83
N CYS A 48 0.77 7.01 -1.01
CA CYS A 48 1.87 7.12 -1.97
C CYS A 48 2.97 6.10 -1.69
N ASN A 49 3.43 6.04 -0.43
CA ASN A 49 4.49 5.11 -0.04
C ASN A 49 4.00 3.65 -0.12
N VAL A 50 2.78 3.33 0.30
CA VAL A 50 2.31 1.94 0.24
C VAL A 50 2.16 1.42 -1.20
N THR A 51 1.92 2.30 -2.17
CA THR A 51 1.68 1.91 -3.57
C THR A 51 2.94 1.94 -4.45
N ASN A 52 4.04 2.55 -4.02
CA ASN A 52 5.22 2.75 -4.87
C ASN A 52 5.89 1.43 -5.30
N ASP A 53 5.97 0.44 -4.42
CA ASP A 53 6.63 -0.84 -4.66
C ASP A 53 5.90 -1.65 -5.74
N ILE A 54 4.59 -1.44 -5.88
CA ILE A 54 3.81 -2.04 -6.96
C ILE A 54 4.28 -1.48 -8.31
N PHE A 55 4.50 -0.17 -8.39
CA PHE A 55 5.04 0.46 -9.60
C PHE A 55 6.51 0.13 -9.83
N ALA A 56 7.31 -0.06 -8.77
CA ALA A 56 8.71 -0.48 -8.87
C ALA A 56 8.84 -1.83 -9.60
N MET A 57 7.86 -2.73 -9.44
CA MET A 57 7.79 -4.01 -10.14
C MET A 57 7.16 -3.94 -11.55
N ASN A 58 6.99 -2.74 -12.13
CA ASN A 58 6.33 -2.48 -13.41
C ASN A 58 4.90 -3.00 -13.49
N VAL A 59 4.17 -2.91 -12.39
CA VAL A 59 2.73 -3.17 -12.36
C VAL A 59 2.00 -1.85 -12.64
N PRO A 60 1.32 -1.72 -13.80
CA PRO A 60 0.73 -0.43 -14.20
C PRO A 60 -0.54 -0.07 -13.42
N GLU A 61 -1.21 -1.06 -12.83
CA GLU A 61 -2.49 -0.88 -12.14
C GLU A 61 -2.46 -1.49 -10.73
N VAL A 62 -2.72 -0.64 -9.73
CA VAL A 62 -2.93 -1.09 -8.34
C VAL A 62 -4.37 -1.59 -8.20
N SER A 63 -4.54 -2.87 -7.86
CA SER A 63 -5.85 -3.50 -7.69
C SER A 63 -6.61 -3.03 -6.44
N GLY A 64 -5.89 -2.57 -5.41
CA GLY A 64 -6.45 -1.97 -4.22
C GLY A 64 -5.43 -1.83 -3.09
N MET A 65 -5.83 -1.11 -2.05
CA MET A 65 -5.07 -0.95 -0.81
C MET A 65 -5.88 -1.42 0.40
N LEU A 66 -5.28 -2.23 1.28
CA LEU A 66 -5.76 -2.53 2.62
C LEU A 66 -5.09 -1.61 3.62
N VAL A 67 -5.85 -0.75 4.29
CA VAL A 67 -5.27 0.24 5.22
C VAL A 67 -4.94 -0.41 6.57
N PHE A 68 -3.75 -0.14 7.09
CA PHE A 68 -3.38 -0.42 8.47
C PHE A 68 -3.28 0.88 9.26
N LEU A 69 -3.98 0.94 10.39
CA LEU A 69 -3.96 2.10 11.28
C LEU A 69 -3.78 1.66 12.74
N GLY A 70 -2.66 2.03 13.35
CA GLY A 70 -2.45 1.95 14.79
C GLY A 70 -2.60 3.34 15.40
N ILE A 71 -3.51 3.52 16.34
CA ILE A 71 -3.72 4.81 17.02
C ILE A 71 -3.89 4.64 18.52
N ASN A 72 -3.49 5.65 19.28
CA ASN A 72 -3.73 5.65 20.72
C ASN A 72 -5.24 5.81 20.98
N LYS A 73 -5.76 5.16 22.01
CA LYS A 73 -7.18 5.25 22.42
C LYS A 73 -7.66 6.69 22.67
N ASN A 74 -6.75 7.57 23.09
CA ASN A 74 -7.04 8.96 23.39
C ASN A 74 -6.85 9.90 22.18
N THR A 75 -6.49 9.37 21.01
CA THR A 75 -6.33 10.16 19.79
C THR A 75 -7.68 10.74 19.38
N PRO A 76 -7.80 12.05 19.15
CA PRO A 76 -9.02 12.64 18.62
C PRO A 76 -9.45 12.00 17.30
N MET A 77 -10.71 11.59 17.18
CA MET A 77 -11.23 10.88 16.01
C MET A 77 -10.96 11.60 14.69
N LYS A 78 -11.02 12.94 14.70
CA LYS A 78 -10.72 13.79 13.53
C LYS A 78 -9.35 13.53 12.90
N ILE A 79 -8.36 13.09 13.69
CA ILE A 79 -7.01 12.76 13.19
C ILE A 79 -7.08 11.47 12.36
N ALA A 80 -7.70 10.42 12.91
CA ALA A 80 -7.89 9.17 12.19
C ALA A 80 -8.74 9.35 10.92
N GLU A 81 -9.83 10.12 11.02
CA GLU A 81 -10.68 10.45 9.86
C GLU A 81 -9.92 11.25 8.79
N GLY A 82 -9.07 12.20 9.18
CA GLY A 82 -8.25 12.96 8.25
C GLY A 82 -7.26 12.08 7.51
N ILE A 83 -6.54 11.21 8.22
CA ILE A 83 -5.61 10.23 7.61
C ILE A 83 -6.35 9.34 6.60
N LEU A 84 -7.49 8.77 7.00
CA LEU A 84 -8.28 7.91 6.10
C LEU A 84 -8.84 8.66 4.90
N ARG A 85 -9.21 9.93 5.06
CA ARG A 85 -9.66 10.78 3.95
C ARG A 85 -8.52 11.07 2.96
N GLY A 86 -7.33 11.37 3.48
CA GLY A 86 -6.12 11.55 2.68
C GLY A 86 -5.78 10.31 1.86
N ILE A 87 -5.77 9.14 2.51
CA ILE A 87 -5.51 7.86 1.82
C ILE A 87 -6.53 7.63 0.70
N ASN A 88 -7.83 7.74 0.99
CA ASN A 88 -8.88 7.54 -0.01
C ASN A 88 -8.75 8.52 -1.18
N ARG A 89 -8.54 9.82 -0.89
CA ARG A 89 -8.37 10.85 -1.92
C ARG A 89 -7.19 10.54 -2.84
N PHE A 90 -6.06 10.12 -2.29
CA PHE A 90 -4.89 9.75 -3.07
C PHE A 90 -5.16 8.52 -3.95
N MET A 91 -5.74 7.46 -3.37
CA MET A 91 -6.07 6.23 -4.10
C MET A 91 -7.01 6.51 -5.29
N GLU A 92 -8.06 7.30 -5.07
CA GLU A 92 -9.05 7.63 -6.11
C GLU A 92 -8.46 8.56 -7.18
N GLN A 93 -7.78 9.64 -6.78
CA GLN A 93 -7.42 10.72 -7.70
C GLN A 93 -6.05 10.56 -8.36
N LYS A 94 -5.12 9.84 -7.72
CA LYS A 94 -3.74 9.68 -8.21
C LYS A 94 -3.46 8.29 -8.74
N ILE A 95 -4.02 7.27 -8.10
CA ILE A 95 -3.77 5.86 -8.44
C ILE A 95 -4.87 5.28 -9.32
N ASN A 96 -6.05 5.92 -9.39
CA ASN A 96 -7.24 5.40 -10.05
C ASN A 96 -7.64 4.01 -9.50
N SER A 97 -7.56 3.88 -8.17
CA SER A 97 -7.87 2.66 -7.44
C SER A 97 -8.62 3.01 -6.14
N LYS A 98 -8.82 2.03 -5.26
CA LYS A 98 -9.66 2.17 -4.07
C LYS A 98 -9.04 1.51 -2.85
N VAL A 99 -9.40 2.02 -1.69
CA VAL A 99 -9.23 1.28 -0.44
C VAL A 99 -10.26 0.16 -0.42
N VAL A 100 -9.81 -1.09 -0.23
CA VAL A 100 -10.65 -2.30 -0.29
C VAL A 100 -10.89 -2.94 1.08
N GLY A 101 -10.45 -2.29 2.15
CA GLY A 101 -10.60 -2.75 3.51
C GLY A 101 -9.44 -2.28 4.37
N GLY A 102 -9.26 -2.92 5.51
CA GLY A 102 -8.17 -2.59 6.40
C GLY A 102 -8.32 -3.19 7.79
N HIS A 103 -7.42 -2.79 8.67
CA HIS A 103 -7.44 -3.14 10.07
C HIS A 103 -6.97 -1.97 10.93
N THR A 104 -7.61 -1.80 12.08
CA THR A 104 -7.26 -0.75 13.05
C THR A 104 -7.01 -1.38 14.40
N ILE A 105 -5.90 -0.99 15.03
CA ILE A 105 -5.53 -1.43 16.37
C ILE A 105 -5.31 -0.23 17.30
N TYR A 106 -5.39 -0.50 18.60
CA TYR A 106 -4.82 0.42 19.57
C TYR A 106 -3.31 0.24 19.63
N SER A 107 -2.58 1.36 19.55
CA SER A 107 -1.12 1.41 19.65
C SER A 107 -0.71 2.65 20.42
N GLU A 108 0.34 2.55 21.24
CA GLU A 108 0.90 3.74 21.91
C GLU A 108 1.48 4.72 20.90
N TRP A 109 2.08 4.19 19.82
CA TRP A 109 2.62 4.97 18.71
C TRP A 109 1.64 5.00 17.53
N PRO A 110 1.47 6.16 16.88
CA PRO A 110 0.72 6.21 15.63
C PRO A 110 1.46 5.42 14.54
N LEU A 111 0.78 4.45 13.94
CA LEU A 111 1.27 3.61 12.84
C LEU A 111 0.31 3.77 11.66
N ILE A 112 0.82 4.15 10.50
CA ILE A 112 0.02 4.48 9.32
C ILE A 112 0.64 3.77 8.13
N GLY A 113 -0.19 3.11 7.32
CA GLY A 113 0.27 2.43 6.13
C GLY A 113 -0.75 1.41 5.65
N GLY A 114 -0.27 0.30 5.10
CA GLY A 114 -1.15 -0.73 4.56
C GLY A 114 -0.43 -1.70 3.64
N GLU A 115 -1.23 -2.54 3.01
CA GLU A 115 -0.81 -3.39 1.90
C GLU A 115 -1.40 -2.82 0.61
N ALA A 116 -0.60 -2.77 -0.45
CA ALA A 116 -1.09 -2.61 -1.80
C ALA A 116 -0.80 -3.87 -2.60
N SER A 117 -1.64 -4.11 -3.61
CA SER A 117 -1.40 -5.19 -4.54
C SER A 117 -1.85 -4.83 -5.95
N GLY A 118 -1.25 -5.51 -6.93
CA GLY A 118 -1.64 -5.43 -8.33
C GLY A 118 -1.33 -6.74 -9.05
N PHE A 119 -1.69 -6.79 -10.32
CA PHE A 119 -1.47 -7.97 -11.17
C PHE A 119 -0.75 -7.58 -12.43
N VAL A 120 0.19 -8.42 -12.86
CA VAL A 120 0.93 -8.21 -14.09
C VAL A 120 1.25 -9.54 -14.75
N ASN A 121 1.39 -9.56 -16.06
CA ASN A 121 1.92 -10.73 -16.74
C ASN A 121 3.39 -10.93 -16.29
N LYS A 122 3.79 -12.15 -15.93
CA LYS A 122 5.15 -12.46 -15.47
C LYS A 122 6.24 -12.01 -16.45
N ASN A 123 5.89 -11.84 -17.73
CA ASN A 123 6.83 -11.38 -18.74
C ASN A 123 7.08 -9.87 -18.72
N ASN A 124 6.27 -9.11 -18.00
CA ASN A 124 6.38 -7.65 -17.92
C ASN A 124 7.01 -7.18 -16.59
N LEU A 125 7.38 -8.07 -15.67
CA LEU A 125 8.18 -7.70 -14.50
C LEU A 125 9.55 -7.12 -14.94
N ILE A 126 10.06 -6.15 -14.17
CA ILE A 126 11.44 -5.63 -14.31
C ILE A 126 12.44 -6.65 -13.80
#